data_AF-A0A7J9Z5V7-F1
#
_entry.id   AF-A0A7J9Z5V7-F1
#
_cell.length_a   1.000
_cell.length_b   1.000
_cell.length_c   1.000
_cell.angle_alpha   90.00
_cell.angle_beta   90.00
_cell.angle_gamma   90.00
#
_symmetry.space_group_name_H-M   'P 1'
#
loop_
_entity.id
_entity.type
_entity.pdbx_description
1 polymer ?
#
loop_
_entity_poly.entity_id
_entity_poly.type
_entity_poly.pdbx_seq_one_letter_code
_entity_poly.pdbx_strand_id
1 'polypeptide(L)'
;MDNPIRLYMSMSLDGYITGPDDRKGQELGRGGGRLFNWLDDRESDGPNGQVYREALATGAVISGRRTFELAGRWQGDHHDGVPILVLTHHVDDGDVPPGQARFVTDVEACAREARAAAGDRAVMVHGAGAAQALLRAGLMDEMEIHLVQVLLGDGRRLFDHLGGDRTELELVRQLEDRDVTHLRYRIRRETHD
;
A
#
# COMPACT_ATOMS: atom_id res chain seq x y z
N MET A 1 12.54 -7.68 -17.10
CA MET A 1 11.37 -6.79 -16.93
C MET A 1 10.93 -7.03 -15.51
N ASP A 2 11.46 -6.22 -14.60
CA ASP A 2 11.33 -6.50 -13.17
C ASP A 2 9.87 -6.32 -12.76
N ASN A 3 9.38 -7.24 -11.95
CA ASN A 3 8.07 -7.18 -11.35
C ASN A 3 7.86 -5.88 -10.56
N PRO A 4 6.81 -5.08 -10.82
CA PRO A 4 6.72 -3.73 -10.25
C PRO A 4 6.44 -3.77 -8.75
N ILE A 5 7.05 -2.84 -8.01
CA ILE A 5 6.63 -2.46 -6.67
C ILE A 5 5.51 -1.43 -6.81
N ARG A 6 4.30 -1.83 -6.41
CA ARG A 6 3.07 -1.06 -6.59
C ARG A 6 2.43 -0.73 -5.25
N LEU A 7 2.25 0.56 -5.00
CA LEU A 7 1.39 1.03 -3.92
C LEU A 7 -0.07 0.68 -4.19
N TYR A 8 -0.78 0.16 -3.19
CA TYR A 8 -2.20 -0.16 -3.28
C TYR A 8 -2.94 0.45 -2.09
N MET A 9 -3.61 1.59 -2.28
CA MET A 9 -4.20 2.35 -1.17
C MET A 9 -5.50 3.04 -1.55
N SER A 10 -6.50 2.94 -0.67
CA SER A 10 -7.68 3.81 -0.68
C SER A 10 -7.34 5.14 -0.01
N MET A 11 -7.77 6.25 -0.61
CA MET A 11 -7.42 7.59 -0.15
C MET A 11 -8.61 8.53 -0.33
N SER A 12 -8.87 9.40 0.64
CA SER A 12 -9.81 10.50 0.50
C SER A 12 -9.29 11.56 -0.47
N LEU A 13 -10.18 12.44 -0.94
CA LEU A 13 -9.80 13.51 -1.87
C LEU A 13 -8.78 14.50 -1.26
N ASP A 14 -8.82 14.71 0.05
CA ASP A 14 -7.87 15.52 0.82
C ASP A 14 -6.60 14.77 1.27
N GLY A 15 -6.42 13.53 0.82
CA GLY A 15 -5.15 12.80 0.90
C GLY A 15 -4.97 11.89 2.13
N TYR A 16 -6.04 11.54 2.83
CA TYR A 16 -6.01 10.72 4.04
C TYR A 16 -6.35 9.25 3.76
N ILE A 17 -5.68 8.32 4.45
CA ILE A 17 -5.85 6.86 4.30
C ILE A 17 -6.54 6.20 5.51
N THR A 18 -6.76 6.97 6.57
CA THR A 18 -7.50 6.60 7.77
C THR A 18 -8.07 7.90 8.35
N GLY A 19 -9.13 7.80 9.14
CA GLY A 19 -9.59 8.92 9.97
C GLY A 19 -8.63 9.18 11.14
N PRO A 20 -8.89 10.21 11.97
CA PRO A 20 -8.08 10.47 13.17
C PRO A 20 -8.23 9.35 14.20
N ASP A 21 -7.23 9.23 15.08
CA ASP A 21 -7.23 8.24 16.19
C ASP A 21 -7.26 6.79 15.69
N ASP A 22 -6.47 6.45 14.66
CA ASP A 22 -6.25 5.06 14.25
C ASP A 22 -5.51 4.31 15.37
N ARG A 23 -6.09 3.22 15.87
CA ARG A 23 -5.50 2.41 16.96
C ARG A 23 -6.13 1.03 16.99
N LYS A 24 -5.58 0.12 17.80
CA LYS A 24 -6.20 -1.20 18.02
C LYS A 24 -7.63 -1.04 18.53
N GLY A 25 -8.59 -1.71 17.90
CA GLY A 25 -10.03 -1.56 18.11
C GLY A 25 -10.69 -0.41 17.34
N GLN A 26 -9.91 0.38 16.61
CA GLN A 26 -10.35 1.47 15.73
C GLN A 26 -9.34 1.64 14.60
N GLU A 27 -9.07 0.54 13.90
CA GLU A 27 -7.94 0.36 13.01
C GLU A 27 -7.93 1.36 11.85
N LEU A 28 -9.12 1.79 11.43
CA LEU A 28 -9.33 2.74 10.34
C LEU A 28 -9.49 4.19 10.82
N GLY A 29 -9.39 4.44 12.12
CA GLY A 29 -9.69 5.73 12.73
C GLY A 29 -11.18 6.08 12.70
N ARG A 30 -11.56 7.18 13.36
CA ARG A 30 -12.96 7.63 13.39
C ARG A 30 -13.41 8.06 12.00
N GLY A 31 -14.48 7.45 11.48
CA GLY A 31 -15.05 7.76 10.17
C GLY A 31 -14.23 7.26 8.97
N GLY A 32 -13.03 6.70 9.17
CA GLY A 32 -12.17 6.24 8.08
C GLY A 32 -12.68 4.98 7.37
N GLY A 33 -13.64 4.26 7.96
CA GLY A 33 -14.32 3.13 7.29
C GLY A 33 -14.91 3.50 5.92
N ARG A 34 -15.30 4.77 5.72
CA ARG A 34 -15.82 5.29 4.45
C ARG A 34 -14.88 5.06 3.26
N LEU A 35 -13.57 4.97 3.50
CA LEU A 35 -12.56 4.72 2.46
C LEU A 35 -12.64 3.30 1.87
N PHE A 36 -13.34 2.38 2.53
CA PHE A 36 -13.33 0.96 2.21
C PHE A 36 -14.70 0.45 1.73
N ASN A 37 -15.73 1.30 1.69
CA ASN A 37 -17.09 0.93 1.22
C ASN A 37 -17.10 0.35 -0.21
N TRP A 38 -16.14 0.72 -1.06
CA TRP A 38 -16.05 0.16 -2.41
C TRP A 38 -15.74 -1.35 -2.39
N LEU A 39 -15.12 -1.86 -1.31
CA LEU A 39 -14.88 -3.29 -1.11
C LEU A 39 -16.15 -4.10 -0.86
N ASP A 40 -17.32 -3.47 -0.69
CA ASP A 40 -18.60 -4.17 -0.65
C ASP A 40 -18.92 -4.83 -2.02
N ASP A 41 -18.33 -4.33 -3.11
CA ASP A 41 -18.48 -4.90 -4.47
C ASP A 41 -17.22 -5.66 -4.93
N ARG A 42 -16.35 -6.07 -4.01
CA ARG A 42 -15.05 -6.71 -4.33
C ARG A 42 -15.15 -8.05 -5.06
N GLU A 43 -16.32 -8.69 -5.02
CA GLU A 43 -16.60 -9.95 -5.74
C GLU A 43 -17.39 -9.72 -7.04
N SER A 44 -17.63 -8.46 -7.44
CA SER A 44 -18.37 -8.15 -8.66
C SER A 44 -17.56 -8.43 -9.94
N ASP A 45 -18.26 -8.52 -11.05
CA ASP A 45 -17.65 -8.53 -12.39
C ASP A 45 -17.23 -7.12 -12.86
N GLY A 46 -17.55 -6.09 -12.07
CA GLY A 46 -17.23 -4.69 -12.35
C GLY A 46 -15.79 -4.31 -11.99
N PRO A 47 -15.42 -3.03 -12.22
CA PRO A 47 -14.10 -2.51 -11.91
C PRO A 47 -13.63 -2.76 -10.47
N ASN A 48 -14.49 -2.61 -9.47
CA ASN A 48 -14.17 -2.90 -8.06
C ASN A 48 -13.64 -4.34 -7.89
N GLY A 49 -14.34 -5.32 -8.45
CA GLY A 49 -13.93 -6.72 -8.35
C GLY A 49 -12.73 -7.07 -9.21
N GLN A 50 -12.57 -6.44 -10.39
CA GLN A 50 -11.34 -6.56 -11.17
C GLN A 50 -10.13 -6.09 -10.36
N VAL A 51 -10.21 -4.91 -9.77
CA VAL A 51 -9.13 -4.28 -9.00
C VAL A 51 -8.78 -5.13 -7.77
N TYR A 52 -9.78 -5.64 -7.05
CA TYR A 52 -9.56 -6.55 -5.92
C TYR A 52 -8.86 -7.85 -6.31
N ARG A 53 -9.29 -8.52 -7.39
CA ARG A 53 -8.63 -9.74 -7.91
C ARG A 53 -7.18 -9.47 -8.32
N GLU A 54 -6.91 -8.34 -8.96
CA GLU A 54 -5.53 -7.94 -9.31
C GLU A 54 -4.66 -7.72 -8.07
N ALA A 55 -5.22 -7.21 -6.98
CA ALA A 55 -4.53 -7.10 -5.69
C ALA A 55 -4.16 -8.46 -5.13
N LEU A 56 -5.11 -9.41 -5.09
CA LEU A 56 -4.85 -10.76 -4.59
C LEU A 56 -3.90 -11.57 -5.49
N ALA A 57 -3.71 -11.16 -6.75
CA ALA A 57 -2.76 -11.78 -7.67
C ALA A 57 -1.30 -11.35 -7.43
N THR A 58 -1.00 -10.45 -6.48
CA THR A 58 0.38 -10.02 -6.20
C THR A 58 1.22 -11.13 -5.56
N GLY A 59 2.55 -11.01 -5.66
CA GLY A 59 3.47 -12.08 -5.27
C GLY A 59 4.14 -11.94 -3.91
N ALA A 60 4.15 -10.73 -3.37
CA ALA A 60 4.66 -10.43 -2.03
C ALA A 60 4.05 -9.11 -1.56
N VAL A 61 4.07 -8.89 -0.25
CA VAL A 61 3.60 -7.65 0.39
C VAL A 61 4.75 -6.95 1.08
N ILE A 62 4.88 -5.65 0.88
CA ILE A 62 5.62 -4.75 1.75
C ILE A 62 4.60 -3.98 2.58
N SER A 63 4.74 -3.97 3.91
CA SER A 63 3.87 -3.21 4.80
C SER A 63 4.67 -2.36 5.76
N GLY A 64 4.19 -1.15 6.06
CA GLY A 64 4.71 -0.41 7.21
C GLY A 64 4.26 -1.04 8.53
N ARG A 65 5.16 -1.12 9.52
CA ARG A 65 4.91 -1.76 10.83
C ARG A 65 3.55 -1.41 11.45
N ARG A 66 3.15 -0.14 11.44
CA ARG A 66 1.84 0.27 11.98
C ARG A 66 0.66 -0.39 11.29
N THR A 67 0.69 -0.46 9.95
CA THR A 67 -0.40 -1.07 9.17
C THR A 67 -0.50 -2.55 9.49
N PHE A 68 0.65 -3.24 9.54
CA PHE A 68 0.74 -4.63 9.95
C PHE A 68 0.17 -4.87 11.35
N GLU A 69 0.54 -4.06 12.35
CA GLU A 69 0.01 -4.21 13.72
C GLU A 69 -1.49 -3.95 13.81
N LEU A 70 -1.98 -2.89 13.16
CA LEU A 70 -3.42 -2.57 13.16
C LEU A 70 -4.24 -3.63 12.42
N ALA A 71 -3.68 -4.25 11.38
CA ALA A 71 -4.33 -5.39 10.71
C ALA A 71 -4.29 -6.70 11.51
N GLY A 72 -3.93 -6.66 12.80
CA GLY A 72 -3.79 -7.86 13.63
C GLY A 72 -2.71 -8.80 13.11
N ARG A 73 -1.65 -8.23 12.52
CA ARG A 73 -0.54 -8.95 11.87
C ARG A 73 -1.00 -9.89 10.73
N TRP A 74 -2.22 -9.68 10.20
CA TRP A 74 -2.91 -10.57 9.27
C TRP A 74 -2.91 -12.05 9.68
N GLN A 75 -2.73 -12.35 10.98
CA GLN A 75 -2.47 -13.71 11.47
C GLN A 75 -1.33 -14.44 10.72
N GLY A 76 -0.41 -13.70 10.11
CA GLY A 76 0.72 -14.23 9.35
C GLY A 76 0.46 -14.52 7.87
N ASP A 77 -0.73 -14.20 7.35
CA ASP A 77 -1.08 -14.36 5.94
C ASP A 77 -1.98 -13.24 5.43
N HIS A 78 -1.46 -12.41 4.51
CA HIS A 78 -2.25 -11.36 3.88
C HIS A 78 -3.16 -11.90 2.77
N HIS A 79 -2.64 -12.82 1.96
CA HIS A 79 -3.34 -13.51 0.89
C HIS A 79 -2.46 -14.66 0.37
N ASP A 80 -3.07 -15.83 0.13
CA ASP A 80 -2.46 -16.98 -0.55
C ASP A 80 -1.05 -17.37 -0.07
N GLY A 81 -0.74 -17.15 1.21
CA GLY A 81 0.56 -17.49 1.79
C GLY A 81 1.73 -16.71 1.20
N VAL A 82 1.51 -15.53 0.62
CA VAL A 82 2.62 -14.74 0.05
C VAL A 82 3.53 -14.17 1.15
N PRO A 83 4.84 -13.97 0.87
CA PRO A 83 5.75 -13.35 1.82
C PRO A 83 5.35 -11.91 2.20
N ILE A 84 5.49 -11.56 3.48
CA ILE A 84 5.16 -10.24 4.01
C ILE A 84 6.42 -9.61 4.61
N LEU A 85 6.93 -8.57 3.96
CA LEU A 85 8.09 -7.81 4.44
C LEU A 85 7.58 -6.57 5.18
N VAL A 86 7.75 -6.57 6.50
CA VAL A 86 7.28 -5.49 7.36
C VAL A 86 8.43 -4.51 7.60
N LEU A 87 8.37 -3.37 6.91
CA LEU A 87 9.36 -2.30 7.02
C LEU A 87 9.17 -1.55 8.34
N THR A 88 10.23 -1.51 9.15
CA THR A 88 10.26 -0.87 10.47
C THR A 88 11.63 -0.26 10.74
N HIS A 89 11.75 0.76 11.59
CA HIS A 89 13.06 1.32 11.97
C HIS A 89 13.75 0.52 13.08
N HIS A 90 12.99 -0.24 13.86
CA HIS A 90 13.48 -1.01 14.99
C HIS A 90 12.70 -2.30 15.14
N VAL A 91 13.35 -3.31 15.69
CA VAL A 91 12.77 -4.61 16.06
C VAL A 91 13.15 -4.85 17.51
N ASP A 92 12.14 -4.96 18.38
CA ASP A 92 12.35 -5.24 19.79
C ASP A 92 12.80 -6.70 20.00
N ASP A 93 13.59 -6.93 21.04
CA ASP A 93 14.06 -8.29 21.38
C ASP A 93 12.87 -9.24 21.61
N GLY A 94 12.88 -10.36 20.90
CA GLY A 94 11.84 -11.39 21.00
C GLY A 94 10.55 -11.09 20.23
N ASP A 95 10.44 -9.94 19.54
CA ASP A 95 9.31 -9.66 18.67
C ASP A 95 9.47 -10.37 17.32
N VAL A 96 8.82 -11.53 17.21
CA VAL A 96 8.80 -12.35 16.01
C VAL A 96 7.43 -12.23 15.33
N PRO A 97 7.37 -11.79 14.06
CA PRO A 97 6.10 -11.71 13.35
C PRO A 97 5.62 -13.12 12.93
N PRO A 98 4.30 -13.35 12.88
CA PRO A 98 3.72 -14.66 12.58
C PRO A 98 3.82 -15.04 11.10
N GLY A 99 3.73 -16.35 10.82
CA GLY A 99 3.52 -16.89 9.48
C GLY A 99 4.62 -16.50 8.49
N GLN A 100 4.20 -15.92 7.36
CA GLN A 100 5.10 -15.53 6.26
C GLN A 100 5.70 -14.13 6.44
N ALA A 101 5.42 -13.48 7.57
CA ALA A 101 5.91 -12.16 7.84
C ALA A 101 7.34 -12.17 8.39
N ARG A 102 8.11 -11.15 8.04
CA ARG A 102 9.41 -10.84 8.65
C ARG A 102 9.62 -9.34 8.75
N PHE A 103 10.34 -8.89 9.78
CA PHE A 103 10.74 -7.50 9.89
C PHE A 103 11.99 -7.23 9.06
N VAL A 104 12.00 -6.08 8.39
CA VAL A 104 13.16 -5.59 7.63
C VAL A 104 13.37 -4.12 7.99
N THR A 105 14.62 -3.73 8.23
CA THR A 105 14.97 -2.37 8.71
C THR A 105 15.59 -1.47 7.64
N ASP A 106 16.02 -2.05 6.53
CA ASP A 106 16.58 -1.33 5.39
C ASP A 106 15.61 -1.37 4.19
N VAL A 107 15.36 -0.20 3.59
CA VAL A 107 14.36 -0.04 2.54
C VAL A 107 14.80 -0.68 1.21
N GLU A 108 16.10 -0.62 0.88
CA GLU A 108 16.64 -1.21 -0.34
C GLU A 108 16.64 -2.73 -0.26
N ALA A 109 17.06 -3.29 0.88
CA ALA A 109 16.96 -4.70 1.17
C ALA A 109 15.51 -5.18 1.12
N CYS A 110 14.58 -4.43 1.73
CA CYS A 110 13.15 -4.74 1.70
C CYS A 110 12.62 -4.81 0.26
N ALA A 111 12.91 -3.81 -0.57
CA ALA A 111 12.49 -3.79 -1.98
C ALA A 111 13.08 -4.97 -2.78
N ARG A 112 14.39 -5.20 -2.66
CA ARG A 112 15.10 -6.29 -3.35
C ARG A 112 14.55 -7.66 -2.97
N GLU A 113 14.39 -7.91 -1.67
CA GLU A 113 13.87 -9.18 -1.16
C GLU A 113 12.42 -9.41 -1.54
N ALA A 114 11.58 -8.36 -1.53
CA ALA A 114 10.19 -8.47 -1.94
C ALA A 114 10.06 -8.81 -3.43
N ARG A 115 10.87 -8.17 -4.30
CA ARG A 115 10.90 -8.50 -5.73
C ARG A 115 11.30 -9.95 -5.96
N ALA A 116 12.37 -10.40 -5.30
CA ALA A 116 12.83 -11.78 -5.42
C ALA A 116 11.75 -12.78 -4.95
N ALA A 117 11.06 -12.46 -3.85
CA ALA A 117 9.98 -13.29 -3.30
C ALA A 117 8.74 -13.35 -4.20
N ALA A 118 8.42 -12.26 -4.90
CA ALA A 118 7.22 -12.18 -5.73
C ALA A 118 7.35 -12.86 -7.10
N GLY A 119 8.57 -13.22 -7.53
CA GLY A 119 8.83 -13.83 -8.84
C GLY A 119 8.42 -12.89 -9.97
N ASP A 120 7.63 -13.38 -10.92
CA ASP A 120 7.15 -12.55 -12.04
C ASP A 120 5.91 -11.68 -11.69
N ARG A 121 5.37 -11.83 -10.47
CA ARG A 121 4.18 -11.10 -10.01
C ARG A 121 4.59 -9.79 -9.34
N ALA A 122 3.73 -8.78 -9.42
CA ALA A 122 3.94 -7.49 -8.77
C ALA A 122 4.07 -7.63 -7.25
N VAL A 123 4.81 -6.71 -6.62
CA VAL A 123 4.90 -6.55 -5.17
C VAL A 123 3.87 -5.51 -4.74
N MET A 124 3.02 -5.84 -3.77
CA MET A 124 2.05 -4.92 -3.18
C MET A 124 2.67 -4.12 -2.04
N VAL A 125 2.41 -2.82 -1.98
CA VAL A 125 2.80 -1.97 -0.84
C VAL A 125 1.57 -1.44 -0.12
N HIS A 126 1.57 -1.58 1.21
CA HIS A 126 0.55 -1.03 2.09
C HIS A 126 1.09 -0.10 3.17
N GLY A 127 0.32 0.95 3.46
CA GLY A 127 0.55 1.88 4.55
C GLY A 127 1.46 3.05 4.18
N ALA A 128 1.16 4.21 4.79
CA ALA A 128 1.87 5.46 4.51
C ALA A 128 3.39 5.37 4.78
N GLY A 129 3.80 4.75 5.89
CA GLY A 129 5.23 4.67 6.25
C GLY A 129 6.08 3.95 5.19
N ALA A 130 5.64 2.79 4.72
CA ALA A 130 6.34 2.04 3.68
C ALA A 130 6.27 2.75 2.32
N ALA A 131 5.10 3.27 1.95
CA ALA A 131 4.92 4.03 0.72
C ALA A 131 5.88 5.23 0.63
N GLN A 132 5.91 6.06 1.68
CA GLN A 132 6.76 7.24 1.75
C GLN A 132 8.25 6.88 1.77
N ALA A 133 8.64 5.80 2.46
CA ALA A 133 10.03 5.34 2.48
C ALA A 133 10.50 4.86 1.10
N LEU A 134 9.69 4.08 0.39
CA LEU A 134 9.99 3.60 -0.96
C LEU A 134 10.00 4.74 -1.99
N LEU A 135 9.11 5.72 -1.86
CA LEU A 135 9.12 6.93 -2.69
C LEU A 135 10.41 7.73 -2.48
N ARG A 136 10.81 7.98 -1.22
CA ARG A 136 12.06 8.66 -0.89
C ARG A 136 13.30 7.99 -1.47
N ALA A 137 13.29 6.65 -1.50
CA ALA A 137 14.39 5.85 -2.03
C ALA A 137 14.34 5.68 -3.56
N GLY A 138 13.31 6.20 -4.25
CA GLY A 138 13.14 6.00 -5.70
C GLY A 138 12.82 4.55 -6.11
N LEU A 139 12.33 3.74 -5.17
CA LEU A 139 12.12 2.29 -5.33
C LEU A 139 10.68 1.91 -5.69
N MET A 140 9.74 2.85 -5.62
CA MET A 140 8.35 2.65 -6.06
C MET A 140 8.29 2.72 -7.60
N ASP A 141 7.57 1.80 -8.24
CA ASP A 141 7.37 1.82 -9.71
C ASP A 141 6.00 2.36 -10.09
N GLU A 142 4.97 1.96 -9.34
CA GLU A 142 3.58 2.23 -9.67
C GLU A 142 2.77 2.60 -8.42
N MET A 143 1.67 3.32 -8.63
CA MET A 143 0.71 3.62 -7.58
C MET A 143 -0.71 3.35 -8.08
N GLU A 144 -1.39 2.42 -7.43
CA GLU A 144 -2.81 2.17 -7.54
C GLU A 144 -3.53 2.90 -6.39
N ILE A 145 -4.08 4.06 -6.72
CA ILE A 145 -4.81 4.91 -5.77
C ILE A 145 -6.30 4.73 -6.02
N HIS A 146 -7.02 4.29 -5.00
CA HIS A 146 -8.48 4.27 -5.03
C HIS A 146 -8.97 5.56 -4.40
N LEU A 147 -9.20 6.56 -5.25
CA LEU A 147 -9.61 7.89 -4.83
C LEU A 147 -11.10 7.86 -4.48
N VAL A 148 -11.38 7.94 -3.18
CA VAL A 148 -12.72 7.91 -2.63
C VAL A 148 -13.27 9.33 -2.56
N GLN A 149 -14.52 9.49 -2.99
CA GLN A 149 -15.21 10.78 -3.12
C GLN A 149 -15.66 11.34 -1.75
N VAL A 150 -14.70 11.54 -0.84
CA VAL A 150 -14.94 12.05 0.53
C VAL A 150 -13.80 12.97 0.94
N LEU A 151 -14.10 13.95 1.79
CA LEU A 151 -13.10 14.71 2.56
C LEU A 151 -13.18 14.22 4.01
N LEU A 152 -12.08 13.70 4.54
CA LEU A 152 -12.04 13.24 5.94
C LEU A 152 -11.72 14.38 6.92
N GLY A 153 -11.02 15.42 6.44
CA GLY A 153 -10.64 16.60 7.22
C GLY A 153 -9.49 16.37 8.21
N ASP A 154 -9.25 15.14 8.64
CA ASP A 154 -8.16 14.77 9.55
C ASP A 154 -7.83 13.26 9.45
N GLY A 155 -6.67 12.88 9.98
CA GLY A 155 -6.19 11.50 10.04
C GLY A 155 -4.77 11.33 9.52
N ARG A 156 -4.45 10.13 9.01
CA ARG A 156 -3.12 9.84 8.45
C ARG A 156 -3.05 10.18 6.98
N ARG A 157 -2.17 11.11 6.59
CA ARG A 157 -1.89 11.43 5.19
C ARG A 157 -1.12 10.30 4.51
N LEU A 158 -1.47 9.98 3.26
CA LEU A 158 -0.69 9.04 2.44
C LEU A 158 0.67 9.64 2.08
N PHE A 159 0.62 10.86 1.54
CA PHE A 159 1.77 11.61 1.12
C PHE A 159 2.01 12.73 2.13
N ASP A 160 3.09 12.58 2.89
CA ASP A 160 3.50 13.56 3.87
C ASP A 160 5.02 13.53 3.96
N HIS A 161 5.63 14.71 4.05
CA HIS A 161 7.09 14.86 4.15
C HIS A 161 7.88 13.95 3.19
N LEU A 162 7.47 13.90 1.91
CA LEU A 162 8.10 13.02 0.92
C LEU A 162 9.56 13.37 0.67
N GLY A 163 9.99 14.61 0.91
CA GLY A 163 11.36 15.04 0.63
C GLY A 163 11.76 14.90 -0.85
N GLY A 164 12.98 15.30 -1.18
CA GLY A 164 13.51 15.18 -2.55
C GLY A 164 12.88 16.11 -3.58
N ASP A 165 13.25 15.89 -4.84
CA ASP A 165 12.74 16.63 -6.00
C ASP A 165 11.35 16.13 -6.43
N ARG A 166 10.74 16.87 -7.35
CA ARG A 166 9.43 16.56 -7.91
C ARG A 166 9.40 15.16 -8.52
N THR A 167 8.46 14.31 -8.09
CA THR A 167 8.16 13.03 -8.75
C THR A 167 7.06 13.22 -9.80
N GLU A 168 7.37 12.93 -11.05
CA GLU A 168 6.42 13.00 -12.16
C GLU A 168 5.70 11.66 -12.37
N LEU A 169 4.39 11.72 -12.64
CA LEU A 169 3.53 10.55 -12.77
C LEU A 169 2.88 10.50 -14.15
N GLU A 170 2.81 9.29 -14.72
CA GLU A 170 2.04 8.99 -15.92
C GLU A 170 0.77 8.24 -15.51
N LEU A 171 -0.41 8.77 -15.84
CA LEU A 171 -1.67 8.04 -15.66
C LEU A 171 -1.73 6.93 -16.72
N VAL A 172 -1.72 5.67 -16.27
CA VAL A 172 -1.74 4.50 -17.16
C VAL A 172 -3.06 3.73 -17.13
N ARG A 173 -3.89 3.96 -16.10
CA ARG A 173 -5.25 3.41 -16.04
C ARG A 173 -6.15 4.29 -15.18
N GLN A 174 -7.38 4.45 -15.63
CA GLN A 174 -8.48 5.00 -14.85
C GLN A 174 -9.68 4.07 -14.99
N LEU A 175 -10.20 3.59 -13.86
CA LEU A 175 -11.46 2.85 -13.78
C LEU A 175 -12.35 3.53 -12.75
N GLU A 176 -13.66 3.51 -12.98
CA GLU A 176 -14.63 4.13 -12.09
C GLU A 176 -15.68 3.10 -11.68
N ASP A 177 -16.06 3.14 -10.42
CA ASP A 177 -17.14 2.32 -9.86
C ASP A 177 -17.80 3.07 -8.70
N ARG A 178 -18.75 2.44 -8.02
CA ARG A 178 -19.47 3.03 -6.89
C ARG A 178 -18.51 3.65 -5.87
N ASP A 179 -18.66 4.96 -5.66
CA ASP A 179 -17.98 5.75 -4.63
C ASP A 179 -16.45 5.88 -4.78
N VAL A 180 -15.86 5.44 -5.89
CA VAL A 180 -14.41 5.36 -6.06
C VAL A 180 -13.95 5.52 -7.51
N THR A 181 -12.80 6.17 -7.69
CA THR A 181 -12.05 6.14 -8.95
C THR A 181 -10.72 5.46 -8.71
N HIS A 182 -10.49 4.31 -9.36
CA HIS A 182 -9.21 3.61 -9.31
C HIS A 182 -8.26 4.19 -10.36
N LEU A 183 -7.15 4.73 -9.89
CA LEU A 183 -6.15 5.41 -10.70
C LEU A 183 -4.85 4.64 -10.58
N ARG A 184 -4.34 4.10 -11.69
CA ARG A 184 -2.99 3.54 -11.76
C ARG A 184 -2.06 4.55 -12.40
N TYR A 185 -1.03 4.92 -11.67
CA TYR A 185 0.07 5.75 -12.13
C TYR A 185 1.34 4.93 -12.25
N ARG A 186 2.15 5.24 -13.25
CA ARG A 186 3.56 4.86 -13.33
C ARG A 186 4.42 6.04 -12.90
N ILE A 187 5.45 5.79 -12.10
CA ILE A 187 6.44 6.80 -11.74
C ILE A 187 7.39 7.00 -12.93
N ARG A 188 7.55 8.25 -13.37
CA ARG A 188 8.52 8.61 -14.40
C ARG A 188 9.88 8.71 -13.75
N ARG A 189 10.81 7.84 -14.15
CA ARG A 189 12.22 7.99 -13.82
C ARG A 189 12.80 9.03 -14.77
N GLU A 190 13.35 10.12 -14.21
CA GLU A 190 14.12 11.07 -15.00
C GLU A 190 15.42 10.38 -15.44
N THR A 191 15.54 10.08 -16.73
CA THR A 191 16.82 9.73 -17.33
C THR A 191 17.67 10.98 -17.28
N HIS A 192 18.60 11.04 -16.32
CA HIS A 192 19.67 12.02 -16.36
C HIS A 192 20.66 11.53 -17.42
N ASP A 193 20.58 12.10 -18.62
CA ASP A 193 21.66 12.04 -19.63
C ASP A 193 22.85 12.93 -19.19
#